data_AF-A0A920GBI9-F1
#
_entry.id   AF-A0A920GBI9-F1
#
_cell.length_a   1.000
_cell.length_b   1.000
_cell.length_c   1.000
_cell.angle_alpha   90.00
_cell.angle_beta   90.00
_cell.angle_gamma   90.00
#
_symmetry.space_group_name_H-M   'P 1'
#
loop_
_entity.id
_entity.type
_entity.pdbx_description
1 polymer ?
#
loop_
_entity_poly.entity_id
_entity_poly.type
_entity_poly.pdbx_seq_one_letter_code
_entity_poly.pdbx_strand_id
1 'polypeptide(L)'
;MSFIAQVTISIVIYFIIRFFYQKEKSLYFAGFIAAFSYVLIYLATYEIISIMPTIHFMVTGLSLLFIFIAYNEIIILERKVRKVKKGELINIEPFSVERNYKIVFKLLGIGLIFLSLALVSGFTLQTIFTANLLFKAIFTFIAWIIFLITFIGVQYANFPIKYATRSLFVSMWAVLGAYYMNSYLVGS
;
A
#
# COMPACT_ATOMS: atom_id res chain seq x y z
N MET A 1 -9.89 -13.99 -13.23
CA MET A 1 -9.13 -13.99 -11.95
C MET A 1 -9.82 -13.08 -10.96
N SER A 2 -9.75 -13.35 -9.65
CA SER A 2 -10.32 -12.44 -8.64
C SER A 2 -9.46 -11.18 -8.49
N PHE A 3 -10.08 -10.04 -8.18
CA PHE A 3 -9.40 -8.77 -7.91
C PHE A 3 -8.23 -8.91 -6.92
N ILE A 4 -8.46 -9.61 -5.80
CA ILE A 4 -7.42 -9.86 -4.79
C ILE A 4 -6.24 -10.66 -5.36
N ALA A 5 -6.50 -11.64 -6.24
CA ALA A 5 -5.45 -12.45 -6.85
C ALA A 5 -4.56 -11.63 -7.79
N GLN A 6 -5.12 -10.64 -8.50
CA GLN A 6 -4.34 -9.77 -9.38
C GLN A 6 -3.39 -8.86 -8.57
N VAL A 7 -3.89 -8.32 -7.45
CA VAL A 7 -3.09 -7.52 -6.53
C VAL A 7 -1.97 -8.37 -5.90
N THR A 8 -2.27 -9.60 -5.46
CA THR A 8 -1.25 -10.48 -4.87
C THR A 8 -0.18 -10.90 -5.86
N ILE A 9 -0.53 -11.23 -7.11
CA ILE A 9 0.44 -11.53 -8.17
C ILE A 9 1.40 -10.34 -8.37
N SER A 10 0.87 -9.12 -8.38
CA SER A 10 1.66 -7.90 -8.55
C SER A 10 2.59 -7.65 -7.35
N ILE A 11 2.15 -7.96 -6.14
CA ILE A 11 3.01 -7.95 -4.93
C ILE A 11 4.12 -9.00 -5.01
N VAL A 12 3.82 -10.20 -5.51
CA VAL A 12 4.84 -11.24 -5.71
C VAL A 12 5.90 -10.79 -6.72
N ILE A 13 5.47 -10.19 -7.83
CA ILE A 13 6.38 -9.59 -8.83
C ILE A 13 7.29 -8.54 -8.19
N TYR A 14 6.73 -7.67 -7.33
CA TYR A 14 7.53 -6.71 -6.56
C TYR A 14 8.65 -7.39 -5.78
N PHE A 15 8.34 -8.44 -5.01
CA PHE A 15 9.34 -9.13 -4.19
C PHE A 15 10.39 -9.88 -5.00
N ILE A 16 9.98 -10.52 -6.10
CA ILE A 16 10.93 -11.20 -7.01
C ILE A 16 11.97 -10.18 -7.49
N ILE A 17 11.53 -9.04 -8.01
CA ILE A 17 12.45 -8.00 -8.49
C ILE A 17 13.29 -7.45 -7.35
N ARG A 18 12.70 -7.23 -6.17
CA ARG A 18 13.40 -6.71 -4.99
C ARG A 18 14.49 -7.66 -4.48
N PHE A 19 14.25 -8.98 -4.59
CA PHE A 19 15.20 -10.01 -4.19
C PHE A 19 16.41 -10.06 -5.14
N PHE A 20 16.18 -10.04 -6.45
CA PHE A 20 17.25 -10.13 -7.46
C PHE A 20 18.00 -8.81 -7.66
N TYR A 21 17.32 -7.67 -7.52
CA TYR A 21 17.90 -6.36 -7.79
C TYR A 21 18.10 -5.59 -6.48
N GLN A 22 19.29 -5.65 -5.89
CA GLN A 22 19.59 -5.03 -4.58
C GLN A 22 20.16 -3.60 -4.67
N LYS A 23 19.92 -2.90 -5.79
CA LYS A 23 20.43 -1.53 -6.01
C LYS A 23 19.54 -0.44 -5.39
N GLU A 24 20.08 0.78 -5.33
CA GLU A 24 19.45 1.97 -4.72
C GLU A 24 18.09 2.30 -5.36
N LYS A 25 18.04 2.22 -6.69
CA LYS A 25 16.83 2.49 -7.49
C LYS A 25 15.87 1.31 -7.59
N SER A 26 16.22 0.18 -6.97
CA SER A 26 15.43 -1.05 -7.07
C SER A 26 14.00 -0.88 -6.58
N LEU A 27 13.78 -0.12 -5.51
CA LEU A 27 12.45 0.11 -4.97
C LEU A 27 11.53 0.78 -5.98
N TYR A 28 12.02 1.85 -6.64
CA TYR A 28 11.25 2.56 -7.66
C TYR A 28 10.99 1.68 -8.89
N PHE A 29 11.99 0.92 -9.31
CA PHE A 29 11.88 0.04 -10.47
C PHE A 29 10.90 -1.13 -10.21
N ALA A 30 11.05 -1.82 -9.07
CA ALA A 30 10.17 -2.89 -8.64
C ALA A 30 8.74 -2.39 -8.42
N GLY A 31 8.59 -1.23 -7.76
CA GLY A 31 7.28 -0.61 -7.53
C GLY A 31 6.59 -0.21 -8.84
N PHE A 32 7.34 0.35 -9.80
CA PHE A 32 6.83 0.69 -11.11
C PHE A 32 6.39 -0.55 -11.89
N ILE A 33 7.23 -1.60 -11.94
CA ILE A 33 6.87 -2.84 -12.64
C ILE A 33 5.66 -3.51 -12.01
N ALA A 34 5.58 -3.54 -10.67
CA ALA A 34 4.43 -4.11 -9.97
C ALA A 34 3.13 -3.33 -10.23
N ALA A 35 3.20 -1.99 -10.24
CA ALA A 35 2.05 -1.16 -10.57
C ALA A 35 1.63 -1.35 -12.03
N PHE A 36 2.59 -1.40 -12.95
CA PHE A 36 2.34 -1.63 -14.38
C PHE A 36 1.77 -3.02 -14.64
N SER A 37 2.31 -4.06 -13.98
CA SER A 37 1.78 -5.43 -14.09
C SER A 37 0.34 -5.50 -13.59
N TYR A 38 0.03 -4.85 -12.48
CA TYR A 38 -1.34 -4.80 -11.95
C TYR A 38 -2.30 -4.19 -12.98
N VAL A 39 -1.95 -3.04 -13.55
CA VAL A 39 -2.75 -2.35 -14.56
C VAL A 39 -2.97 -3.23 -15.79
N LEU A 40 -1.92 -3.88 -16.30
CA LEU A 40 -2.03 -4.77 -17.45
C LEU A 40 -2.91 -5.98 -17.17
N ILE A 41 -2.70 -6.66 -16.03
CA ILE A 41 -3.49 -7.84 -15.65
C ILE A 41 -4.97 -7.45 -15.50
N TYR A 42 -5.25 -6.29 -14.89
CA TYR A 42 -6.60 -5.78 -14.73
C TYR A 42 -7.28 -5.56 -16.10
N LEU A 43 -6.63 -4.84 -17.01
CA LEU A 43 -7.14 -4.56 -18.36
C LEU A 43 -7.30 -5.83 -19.22
N ALA A 44 -6.44 -6.83 -19.04
CA ALA A 44 -6.53 -8.09 -19.77
C ALA A 44 -7.64 -9.02 -19.25
N THR A 45 -8.05 -8.87 -17.98
CA THR A 45 -9.04 -9.76 -17.35
C THR A 45 -10.46 -9.20 -17.41
N TYR A 46 -10.61 -7.89 -17.29
CA TYR A 46 -11.91 -7.23 -17.20
C TYR A 46 -12.21 -6.44 -18.47
N GLU A 47 -13.38 -6.68 -19.05
CA GLU A 47 -13.89 -5.84 -20.12
C GLU A 47 -14.21 -4.43 -19.59
N ILE A 48 -13.87 -3.40 -20.37
CA ILE A 48 -14.12 -2.01 -20.00
C ILE A 48 -15.58 -1.69 -20.30
N ILE A 49 -16.46 -1.99 -19.35
CA ILE A 49 -17.91 -1.72 -19.47
C ILE A 49 -18.19 -0.23 -19.27
N SER A 50 -17.52 0.41 -18.31
CA SER A 50 -17.63 1.84 -18.04
C SER A 50 -16.37 2.41 -17.41
N ILE A 51 -16.07 3.68 -17.71
CA ILE A 51 -14.81 4.32 -17.32
C ILE A 51 -14.69 4.49 -15.80
N MET A 52 -15.77 4.88 -15.13
CA MET A 52 -15.72 5.24 -13.71
C MET A 52 -15.43 4.04 -12.78
N PRO A 53 -16.13 2.89 -12.88
CA PRO A 53 -15.80 1.69 -12.10
C PRO A 53 -14.40 1.15 -12.43
N THR A 54 -14.00 1.22 -13.70
CA THR A 54 -12.66 0.81 -14.14
C THR A 54 -11.58 1.61 -13.42
N ILE A 55 -11.70 2.95 -13.38
CA ILE A 55 -10.76 3.80 -12.65
C ILE A 55 -10.77 3.48 -11.16
N HIS A 56 -11.94 3.30 -10.54
CA HIS A 56 -12.02 2.97 -9.11
C HIS A 56 -11.31 1.67 -8.78
N PHE A 57 -11.56 0.58 -9.53
CA PHE A 57 -10.89 -0.70 -9.31
C PHE A 57 -9.38 -0.63 -9.58
N MET A 58 -8.94 0.16 -10.57
CA MET A 58 -7.52 0.38 -10.80
C MET A 58 -6.86 1.12 -9.63
N VAL A 59 -7.45 2.23 -9.19
CA VAL A 59 -6.92 3.06 -8.10
C VAL A 59 -6.93 2.30 -6.77
N THR A 60 -7.98 1.53 -6.48
CA THR A 60 -8.08 0.73 -5.26
C THR A 60 -7.05 -0.39 -5.21
N GLY A 61 -6.80 -1.09 -6.31
CA GLY A 61 -5.75 -2.12 -6.34
C GLY A 61 -4.35 -1.53 -6.25
N LEU A 62 -4.10 -0.38 -6.90
CA LEU A 62 -2.85 0.38 -6.73
C LEU A 62 -2.67 0.85 -5.29
N SER A 63 -3.73 1.31 -4.62
CA SER A 63 -3.70 1.68 -3.20
C SER A 63 -3.27 0.50 -2.32
N LEU A 64 -3.92 -0.66 -2.46
CA LEU A 64 -3.56 -1.88 -1.74
C LEU A 64 -2.10 -2.28 -1.98
N LEU A 65 -1.67 -2.26 -3.24
CA LEU A 65 -0.30 -2.57 -3.64
C LEU A 65 0.71 -1.63 -2.97
N PHE A 66 0.51 -0.31 -3.07
CA PHE A 66 1.46 0.66 -2.50
C PHE A 66 1.45 0.68 -0.96
N ILE A 67 0.31 0.47 -0.31
CA ILE A 67 0.24 0.31 1.15
C ILE A 67 1.07 -0.91 1.58
N PHE A 68 0.93 -2.02 0.86
CA PHE A 68 1.67 -3.24 1.14
C PHE A 68 3.18 -3.06 0.95
N ILE A 69 3.60 -2.43 -0.16
CA ILE A 69 5.02 -2.12 -0.41
C ILE A 69 5.56 -1.18 0.68
N ALA A 70 4.83 -0.11 1.01
CA ALA A 70 5.24 0.85 2.02
C ALA A 70 5.43 0.21 3.40
N TYR A 71 4.50 -0.66 3.80
CA TYR A 71 4.62 -1.42 5.05
C TYR A 71 5.90 -2.27 5.09
N ASN A 72 6.19 -3.02 4.03
CA ASN A 72 7.38 -3.88 3.97
C ASN A 72 8.68 -3.08 4.03
N GLU A 73 8.77 -1.97 3.30
CA GLU A 73 9.99 -1.16 3.29
C GLU A 73 10.23 -0.45 4.63
N ILE A 74 9.17 -0.11 5.37
CA ILE A 74 9.30 0.45 6.73
C ILE A 74 9.78 -0.62 7.71
N ILE A 75 9.36 -1.88 7.57
CA ILE A 75 9.92 -2.97 8.38
C ILE A 75 11.42 -3.14 8.12
N ILE A 76 11.83 -3.12 6.85
CA ILE A 76 13.25 -3.24 6.48
C ILE A 76 14.04 -2.06 7.08
N LEU A 77 13.51 -0.84 6.97
CA LEU A 77 14.10 0.35 7.57
C LEU A 77 14.19 0.25 9.10
N GLU A 78 13.14 -0.23 9.77
CA GLU A 78 13.15 -0.41 11.23
C GLU A 78 14.24 -1.41 11.66
N ARG A 79 14.38 -2.54 10.95
CA ARG A 79 15.43 -3.52 11.22
C ARG A 79 16.83 -2.91 11.07
N LYS A 80 17.04 -2.12 10.01
CA LYS A 80 18.30 -1.41 9.76
C LYS A 80 18.63 -0.42 10.88
N VAL A 81 17.66 0.41 11.27
CA VAL A 81 17.82 1.38 12.37
C VAL A 81 18.15 0.66 13.69
N ARG A 82 17.53 -0.48 13.96
CA ARG A 82 17.83 -1.27 15.16
C ARG A 82 19.26 -1.84 15.14
N LYS A 83 19.73 -2.36 14.00
CA LYS A 83 21.12 -2.85 13.86
C LYS A 83 22.15 -1.75 14.10
N VAL A 84 21.93 -0.58 13.51
CA VAL A 84 22.79 0.60 13.72
C VAL A 84 22.82 1.00 15.20
N LYS A 85 21.66 1.04 15.88
CA LYS A 85 21.58 1.33 17.33
C LYS A 85 22.31 0.30 18.20
N LYS A 86 22.47 -0.94 17.73
CA LYS A 86 23.18 -2.01 18.43
C LYS A 86 24.69 -2.06 18.12
N GLY A 87 25.18 -1.20 17.22
CA GLY A 87 26.58 -1.23 16.77
C GLY A 87 26.91 -2.41 15.84
N GLU A 88 25.91 -3.18 15.39
CA GLU A 88 26.09 -4.34 14.49
C GLU A 88 26.22 -3.85 13.03
N LEU A 89 27.35 -3.21 12.69
CA LEU A 89 27.66 -2.70 11.34
C LEU A 89 28.36 -3.75 10.46
N ILE A 90 28.04 -5.04 10.64
CA ILE A 90 28.80 -6.18 10.07
C ILE A 90 28.68 -6.26 8.53
N ASN A 91 27.74 -5.55 7.92
CA ASN A 91 27.70 -5.38 6.47
C ASN A 91 27.55 -3.91 6.14
N ILE A 92 28.43 -3.39 5.29
CA ILE A 92 28.29 -2.09 4.63
C ILE A 92 27.05 -2.21 3.75
N GLU A 93 25.87 -2.00 4.34
CA GLU A 93 24.65 -1.92 3.59
C GLU A 93 24.81 -0.78 2.58
N PRO A 94 24.36 -0.94 1.33
CA PRO A 94 24.80 -0.08 0.24
C PRO A 94 24.40 1.39 0.39
N PHE A 95 23.49 1.72 1.33
CA PHE A 95 22.94 3.07 1.52
C PHE A 95 22.87 3.50 2.99
N SER A 96 22.94 4.80 3.25
CA SER A 96 22.72 5.37 4.59
C SER A 96 21.26 5.22 5.04
N VAL A 97 21.06 5.20 6.36
CA VAL A 97 19.72 5.10 6.98
C VAL A 97 18.84 6.30 6.60
N GLU A 98 19.41 7.51 6.56
CA GLU A 98 18.67 8.74 6.22
C GLU A 98 18.15 8.72 4.78
N ARG A 99 18.94 8.20 3.84
CA ARG A 99 18.53 8.06 2.44
C ARG A 99 17.35 7.10 2.31
N ASN A 100 17.41 5.94 2.99
CA ASN A 100 16.30 5.00 3.02
C ASN A 100 15.04 5.63 3.63
N TYR A 101 15.18 6.44 4.68
CA TYR A 101 14.05 7.18 5.26
C TYR A 101 13.37 8.09 4.22
N LYS A 102 14.15 8.88 3.46
CA LYS A 102 13.61 9.76 2.40
C LYS A 102 12.88 8.98 1.30
N ILE A 103 13.41 7.82 0.89
CA ILE A 103 12.79 6.98 -0.15
C ILE A 103 11.46 6.40 0.36
N VAL A 104 11.48 5.82 1.55
CA VAL A 104 10.31 5.22 2.19
C VAL A 104 9.23 6.27 2.45
N PHE A 105 9.62 7.48 2.83
CA PHE A 105 8.72 8.60 3.01
C PHE A 105 8.01 9.01 1.70
N LYS A 106 8.74 9.09 0.57
CA LYS A 106 8.12 9.34 -0.74
C LYS A 106 7.13 8.25 -1.12
N LEU A 107 7.48 6.98 -0.85
CA LEU A 107 6.61 5.83 -1.10
C LEU A 107 5.33 5.89 -0.25
N LEU A 108 5.43 6.28 1.03
CA LEU A 108 4.27 6.52 1.87
C LEU A 108 3.35 7.59 1.27
N GLY A 109 3.91 8.72 0.84
CA GLY A 109 3.13 9.77 0.17
C GLY A 109 2.36 9.25 -1.05
N ILE A 110 3.02 8.44 -1.89
CA ILE A 110 2.39 7.80 -3.06
C ILE A 110 1.23 6.88 -2.63
N GLY A 111 1.44 6.05 -1.61
CA GLY A 111 0.40 5.17 -1.07
C GLY A 111 -0.81 5.93 -0.54
N LEU A 112 -0.58 7.05 0.17
CA LEU A 112 -1.65 7.93 0.67
C LEU A 112 -2.43 8.61 -0.46
N ILE A 113 -1.76 9.05 -1.52
CA ILE A 113 -2.41 9.64 -2.70
C ILE A 113 -3.37 8.62 -3.33
N PHE A 114 -2.91 7.38 -3.59
CA PHE A 114 -3.77 6.35 -4.15
C PHE A 114 -4.92 5.97 -3.22
N LEU A 115 -4.70 5.89 -1.90
CA LEU A 115 -5.77 5.64 -0.94
C LEU A 115 -6.81 6.78 -0.91
N SER A 116 -6.36 8.02 -1.07
CA SER A 116 -7.25 9.19 -1.12
C SER A 116 -8.09 9.17 -2.40
N LEU A 117 -7.46 8.89 -3.55
CA LEU A 117 -8.16 8.70 -4.83
C LEU A 117 -9.14 7.52 -4.77
N ALA A 118 -8.80 6.44 -4.07
CA ALA A 118 -9.68 5.28 -3.88
C ALA A 118 -10.93 5.65 -3.08
N LEU A 119 -10.80 6.48 -2.04
CA LEU A 119 -11.94 7.00 -1.28
C LEU A 119 -12.83 7.89 -2.16
N VAL A 120 -12.25 8.89 -2.83
CA VAL A 120 -13.01 9.83 -3.68
C VAL A 120 -13.74 9.09 -4.82
N SER A 121 -13.05 8.17 -5.49
CA SER A 121 -13.67 7.33 -6.54
C SER A 121 -14.73 6.37 -5.98
N GLY A 122 -14.59 5.90 -4.74
CA GLY A 122 -15.59 5.04 -4.10
C GLY A 122 -16.90 5.78 -3.81
N PHE A 123 -16.82 6.99 -3.25
CA PHE A 123 -18.02 7.80 -2.96
C PHE A 123 -18.76 8.23 -4.22
N THR A 124 -18.06 8.47 -5.32
CA THR A 124 -18.66 8.93 -6.58
C THR A 124 -19.39 7.83 -7.35
N LEU A 125 -19.08 6.56 -7.09
CA LEU A 125 -19.76 5.41 -7.72
C LEU A 125 -21.07 5.02 -7.07
N GLN A 126 -21.33 5.47 -5.85
CA GLN A 126 -22.42 4.98 -5.03
C GLN A 126 -23.61 5.93 -5.12
N THR A 127 -24.70 5.45 -5.72
CA THR A 127 -26.02 6.12 -5.69
C THR A 127 -26.92 5.58 -4.58
N ILE A 128 -26.70 4.34 -4.16
CA ILE A 128 -27.44 3.65 -3.10
C ILE A 128 -26.46 3.05 -2.10
N PHE A 129 -26.53 3.45 -0.83
CA PHE A 129 -25.70 2.93 0.24
C PHE A 129 -26.32 1.66 0.82
N THR A 130 -25.81 0.49 0.41
CA THR A 130 -26.07 -0.77 1.13
C THR A 130 -25.18 -0.86 2.38
N ALA A 131 -25.59 -1.65 3.37
CA ALA A 131 -24.81 -1.83 4.61
C ALA A 131 -23.36 -2.28 4.34
N ASN A 132 -23.15 -3.14 3.33
CA ASN A 132 -21.82 -3.65 2.95
C ASN A 132 -20.91 -2.54 2.42
N LEU A 133 -21.46 -1.65 1.60
CA LEU A 133 -20.74 -0.49 1.06
C LEU A 133 -20.42 0.52 2.18
N LEU A 134 -21.35 0.71 3.12
CA LEU A 134 -21.14 1.57 4.29
C LEU A 134 -19.98 1.05 5.15
N PHE A 135 -19.95 -0.24 5.48
CA PHE A 135 -18.84 -0.83 6.24
C PHE A 135 -17.52 -0.70 5.49
N LYS A 136 -17.48 -0.97 4.18
CA LYS A 136 -16.26 -0.78 3.37
C LYS A 136 -15.78 0.68 3.41
N ALA A 137 -16.68 1.64 3.29
CA ALA A 137 -16.35 3.06 3.36
C ALA A 137 -15.77 3.43 4.74
N ILE A 138 -16.40 2.99 5.83
CA ILE A 138 -15.94 3.26 7.21
C ILE A 138 -14.55 2.67 7.44
N PHE A 139 -14.32 1.40 7.10
CA PHE A 139 -13.00 0.77 7.28
C PHE A 139 -11.91 1.45 6.43
N THR A 140 -12.23 1.83 5.19
CA THR A 140 -11.29 2.53 4.32
C THR A 140 -11.00 3.94 4.83
N PHE A 141 -11.99 4.62 5.40
CA PHE A 141 -11.84 5.94 6.00
C PHE A 141 -10.99 5.91 7.27
N ILE A 142 -11.22 4.91 8.14
CA ILE A 142 -10.36 4.67 9.32
C ILE A 142 -8.93 4.38 8.88
N ALA A 143 -8.74 3.52 7.87
CA ALA A 143 -7.42 3.21 7.34
C ALA A 143 -6.71 4.47 6.82
N TRP A 144 -7.45 5.36 6.15
CA TRP A 144 -6.95 6.62 5.63
C TRP A 144 -6.54 7.59 6.75
N ILE A 145 -7.36 7.75 7.80
CA ILE A 145 -7.00 8.57 8.96
C ILE A 145 -5.70 8.07 9.60
N ILE A 146 -5.60 6.76 9.85
CA ILE A 146 -4.39 6.16 10.43
C ILE A 146 -3.19 6.44 9.54
N PHE A 147 -3.31 6.19 8.23
CA PHE A 147 -2.23 6.39 7.27
C PHE A 147 -1.79 7.87 7.20
N LEU A 148 -2.74 8.80 7.21
CA LEU A 148 -2.50 10.24 7.21
C LEU A 148 -1.79 10.71 8.48
N ILE A 149 -2.26 10.28 9.66
CA ILE A 149 -1.60 10.57 10.94
C ILE A 149 -0.17 10.02 10.93
N THR A 150 0.03 8.84 10.35
CA THR A 150 1.36 8.22 10.26
C THR A 150 2.29 9.05 9.37
N PHE A 151 1.80 9.48 8.21
CA PHE A 151 2.56 10.31 7.28
C PHE A 151 2.99 11.64 7.92
N ILE A 152 2.04 12.35 8.56
CA ILE A 152 2.31 13.61 9.25
C ILE A 152 3.26 13.38 10.44
N GLY A 153 3.04 12.33 11.23
CA GLY A 153 3.84 12.01 12.40
C GLY A 153 5.31 11.71 12.07
N VAL A 154 5.54 11.03 10.95
CA VAL A 154 6.90 10.74 10.41
C VAL A 154 7.58 12.00 9.86
N GLN A 155 6.82 12.93 9.26
CA GLN A 155 7.37 14.13 8.61
C GLN A 155 7.63 15.29 9.58
N TYR A 156 6.67 15.59 10.46
CA TYR A 156 6.66 16.81 11.26
C TYR A 156 6.87 16.56 12.75
N ALA A 157 6.48 15.40 13.26
CA ALA A 157 6.54 15.08 14.70
C ALA A 157 7.70 14.13 15.08
N ASN A 158 8.59 13.80 14.14
CA ASN A 158 9.73 12.88 14.34
C ASN A 158 9.33 11.56 15.02
N PHE A 159 8.15 11.01 14.68
CA PHE A 159 7.70 9.75 15.27
C PHE A 159 8.72 8.65 15.00
N PRO A 160 9.13 7.89 16.03
CA PRO A 160 10.06 6.80 15.80
C PRO A 160 9.41 5.78 14.88
N ILE A 161 10.23 5.24 13.97
CA ILE A 161 9.83 4.33 12.89
C ILE A 161 9.06 3.11 13.42
N LYS A 162 9.29 2.71 14.68
CA LYS A 162 8.54 1.66 15.40
C LYS A 162 7.03 1.94 15.54
N TYR A 163 6.62 3.20 15.69
CA TYR A 163 5.19 3.54 15.71
C TYR A 163 4.63 3.61 14.30
N ALA A 164 5.43 4.02 13.32
CA ALA A 164 5.04 4.02 11.92
C ALA A 164 4.79 2.59 11.39
N THR A 165 5.64 1.61 11.72
CA THR A 165 5.41 0.20 11.35
C THR A 165 4.11 -0.33 11.92
N ARG A 166 3.83 -0.06 13.21
CA ARG A 166 2.62 -0.54 13.88
C ARG A 166 1.34 0.07 13.30
N SER A 167 1.32 1.37 13.08
CA SER A 167 0.15 2.07 12.54
C SER A 167 -0.15 1.66 11.09
N LEU A 168 0.87 1.51 10.26
CA LEU A 168 0.68 1.06 8.87
C LEU A 168 0.21 -0.39 8.78
N PHE A 169 0.65 -1.25 9.71
CA PHE A 169 0.09 -2.59 9.82
C PHE A 169 -1.43 -2.53 10.05
N VAL A 170 -1.88 -1.71 11.01
CA VAL A 170 -3.32 -1.54 11.29
C VAL A 170 -4.06 -0.98 10.07
N SER A 171 -3.50 0.04 9.41
CA SER A 171 -4.09 0.60 8.18
C SER A 171 -4.24 -0.45 7.07
N MET A 172 -3.19 -1.25 6.82
CA MET A 172 -3.22 -2.31 5.82
C MET A 172 -4.30 -3.37 6.12
N TRP A 173 -4.41 -3.82 7.37
CA TRP A 173 -5.45 -4.77 7.78
C TRP A 173 -6.85 -4.18 7.70
N ALA A 174 -7.03 -2.90 8.03
CA ALA A 174 -8.31 -2.23 7.89
C ALA A 174 -8.77 -2.20 6.42
N VAL A 175 -7.87 -1.89 5.48
CA VAL A 175 -8.20 -1.94 4.04
C VAL A 175 -8.51 -3.37 3.60
N LEU A 176 -7.67 -4.36 3.95
CA LEU A 176 -7.95 -5.76 3.60
C LEU A 176 -9.29 -6.26 4.17
N GLY A 177 -9.57 -5.93 5.42
CA GLY A 177 -10.85 -6.22 6.07
C GLY A 177 -12.03 -5.63 5.30
N ALA A 178 -11.91 -4.38 4.83
CA ALA A 178 -12.94 -3.73 4.01
C ALA A 178 -13.27 -4.49 2.72
N TYR A 179 -12.28 -5.17 2.11
CA TYR A 179 -12.48 -5.95 0.88
C TYR A 179 -12.96 -7.39 1.15
N TYR A 180 -12.44 -8.06 2.19
CA TYR A 180 -12.85 -9.43 2.52
C TYR A 180 -14.20 -9.49 3.24
N MET A 181 -14.55 -8.50 4.06
CA MET A 181 -15.84 -8.48 4.77
C MET A 181 -17.03 -8.41 3.79
N ASN A 182 -16.80 -7.91 2.57
CA ASN A 182 -17.79 -7.90 1.50
C ASN A 182 -18.21 -9.31 1.05
N SER A 183 -17.32 -10.32 1.09
CA SER A 183 -17.70 -11.68 0.68
C SER A 183 -18.52 -12.42 1.74
N TYR A 184 -18.37 -12.07 3.01
CA TYR A 184 -19.08 -12.73 4.11
C TYR A 184 -20.51 -12.22 4.31
N LEU A 185 -20.79 -10.95 3.97
CA LEU A 185 -22.12 -10.35 4.12
C LEU A 185 -23.05 -10.55 2.90
N VAL A 186 -22.57 -11.16 1.82
CA VAL A 186 -23.38 -11.50 0.62
C VAL A 186 -23.83 -12.97 0.65
N GLY A 187 -23.25 -13.79 1.54
CA GLY A 187 -23.58 -15.22 1.69
C GLY A 187 -24.64 -15.53 2.76
N SER A 188 -25.33 -14.52 3.30
CA SER A 188 -26.41 -14.67 4.29
C SER A 188 -27.69 -14.00 3.83
#